data_AF-A0AAU5G9N7-F1
#
_entry.id   AF-A0AAU5G9N7-F1
#
_cell.length_a   1.000
_cell.length_b   1.000
_cell.length_c   1.000
_cell.angle_alpha   90.00
_cell.angle_beta   90.00
_cell.angle_gamma   90.00
#
_symmetry.space_group_name_H-M   'P 1'
#
loop_
_entity.id
_entity.type
_entity.pdbx_description
1 polymer ?
#
loop_
_entity_poly.entity_id
_entity_poly.type
_entity_poly.pdbx_seq_one_letter_code
_entity_poly.pdbx_strand_id
1 'polypeptide(L)'
;MDLEKRTARQPVEPSAEPTAGQTAGRQQTPVRQQAPVRQQTPEGQQTPEGCLAVVIRIPVRIVVLVLVVPVRMAWDVLVVVGRFLTDAVLRPVGRALLWVGRAVFVWPWVALWRYVVVPVALGLGWLGYRLLVVPVVWVYRYALTPVGHAIAWVAAGIWGGVVWVATGLWAGVVWVARGVWAGLGWLYRWTLAPLGRGVAWLARGVGVGIAAVAVALFTAVAWLVRHLLVVPVVWLYRYALTPVGHAVAWVARGVVRLVRMIFAGLWLGVYWTLRVLLVLPAIAVWRWVLTPVGRLLVVVGREIRDALGHAWRVAGRISLVVGRFLANLFRWIFVEPTRWVYRTVLTPAGHFVRDAVWKPVAAAGRAVGRTTRQALATARESVRQARAGVRSALFGQPTRPPSVHGREPRAAETRTLGSSKTALTKD
;
A
#
# COMPACT_ATOMS: atom_id res chain seq x y z
N MET A 1 6.71 64.50 -66.18
CA MET A 1 8.15 64.43 -65.87
C MET A 1 8.42 63.08 -65.25
N ASP A 2 8.57 62.09 -66.12
CA ASP A 2 8.96 60.72 -65.83
C ASP A 2 10.49 60.63 -65.93
N LEU A 3 11.20 60.40 -64.83
CA LEU A 3 12.60 59.99 -64.86
C LEU A 3 12.94 59.16 -63.61
N GLU A 4 12.49 57.91 -63.58
CA GLU A 4 13.27 56.83 -62.96
C GLU A 4 12.89 55.48 -63.60
N LYS A 5 13.30 55.35 -64.88
CA LYS A 5 13.41 54.10 -65.63
C LYS A 5 14.89 53.83 -65.86
N ARG A 6 15.39 52.67 -65.43
CA ARG A 6 16.15 51.66 -66.21
C ARG A 6 17.00 50.78 -65.26
N THR A 7 16.67 49.51 -65.09
CA THR A 7 17.13 48.36 -65.91
C THR A 7 18.59 47.98 -65.67
N ALA A 8 18.80 46.95 -64.84
CA ALA A 8 19.90 46.01 -65.00
C ALA A 8 19.35 44.58 -64.79
N ARG A 9 19.01 43.94 -65.90
CA ARG A 9 18.93 42.48 -66.03
C ARG A 9 20.37 41.95 -66.04
N GLN A 10 20.56 40.76 -65.46
CA GLN A 10 21.27 39.56 -66.00
C GLN A 10 22.00 38.78 -64.89
N PRO A 11 22.33 37.49 -65.07
CA PRO A 11 21.66 36.46 -65.87
C PRO A 11 21.49 35.12 -65.11
N VAL A 12 20.53 34.32 -65.59
CA VAL A 12 20.53 32.87 -65.45
C VAL A 12 21.54 32.32 -66.44
N GLU A 13 22.48 31.45 -66.02
CA GLU A 13 22.96 30.36 -66.87
C GLU A 13 23.45 29.13 -66.06
N PRO A 14 23.29 27.92 -66.62
CA PRO A 14 23.66 26.62 -66.05
C PRO A 14 24.94 26.03 -66.68
N SER A 15 25.64 25.15 -65.98
CA SER A 15 26.63 24.17 -66.50
C SER A 15 26.94 23.20 -65.36
N ALA A 16 26.68 21.88 -65.43
CA ALA A 16 27.46 20.87 -66.16
C ALA A 16 28.95 20.99 -65.75
N GLU A 17 29.63 20.04 -65.08
CA GLU A 17 29.76 18.61 -65.37
C GLU A 17 30.56 17.88 -64.24
N PRO A 18 30.70 16.54 -64.30
CA PRO A 18 31.18 15.68 -63.22
C PRO A 18 32.70 15.52 -63.22
N THR A 19 33.28 15.16 -62.07
CA THR A 19 34.64 14.62 -62.05
C THR A 19 34.70 13.42 -61.14
N ALA A 20 34.79 12.27 -61.80
CA ALA A 20 35.25 11.02 -61.23
C ALA A 20 36.66 11.19 -60.67
N GLY A 21 36.85 10.69 -59.45
CA GLY A 21 38.13 10.65 -58.77
C GLY A 21 38.07 9.64 -57.63
N GLN A 22 38.04 8.36 -57.99
CA GLN A 22 38.47 7.25 -57.13
C GLN A 22 39.81 7.66 -56.47
N THR A 23 40.12 7.34 -55.22
CA THR A 23 40.51 6.00 -54.77
C THR A 23 40.84 6.06 -53.27
N ALA A 24 40.76 4.90 -52.60
CA ALA A 24 41.39 4.57 -51.31
C ALA A 24 40.58 4.85 -50.03
N GLY A 25 39.90 3.80 -49.54
CA GLY A 25 39.32 3.81 -48.20
C GLY A 25 38.51 2.57 -47.85
N ARG A 26 39.12 1.38 -47.98
CA ARG A 26 38.74 0.08 -47.37
C ARG A 26 37.27 -0.14 -46.98
N GLN A 27 36.66 -1.05 -47.76
CA GLN A 27 35.70 -2.05 -47.30
C GLN A 27 35.87 -2.40 -45.81
N GLN A 28 34.87 -2.05 -44.98
CA GLN A 28 34.66 -2.69 -43.69
C GLN A 28 33.59 -3.77 -43.87
N THR A 29 34.10 -4.99 -43.91
CA THR A 29 33.43 -6.29 -43.93
C THR A 29 32.39 -6.41 -42.80
N PRO A 30 31.25 -7.10 -43.01
CA PRO A 30 30.34 -7.44 -41.92
C PRO A 30 31.04 -8.40 -40.97
N VAL A 31 31.09 -8.04 -39.68
CA VAL A 31 31.68 -8.85 -38.62
C VAL A 31 30.94 -10.18 -38.55
N ARG A 32 31.66 -11.24 -38.94
CA ARG A 32 31.33 -12.64 -38.68
C ARG A 32 31.00 -12.83 -37.20
N GLN A 33 29.80 -13.36 -36.95
CA GLN A 33 29.54 -14.49 -36.07
C GLN A 33 30.51 -14.67 -34.88
N GLN A 34 30.12 -14.16 -33.72
CA GLN A 34 30.61 -14.68 -32.45
C GLN A 34 29.56 -15.65 -31.88
N ALA A 35 29.87 -16.95 -32.00
CA ALA A 35 29.30 -18.07 -31.27
C ALA A 35 30.45 -19.06 -30.99
N PRO A 36 30.36 -19.89 -29.95
CA PRO A 36 31.27 -19.88 -28.80
C PRO A 36 32.56 -20.68 -29.01
N VAL A 37 33.61 -20.26 -28.31
CA VAL A 37 34.79 -21.09 -28.03
C VAL A 37 34.32 -22.32 -27.26
N ARG A 38 34.18 -23.46 -27.95
CA ARG A 38 34.14 -24.76 -27.28
C ARG A 38 35.51 -24.99 -26.69
N GLN A 39 35.62 -24.88 -25.37
CA GLN A 39 36.71 -25.49 -24.63
C GLN A 39 36.73 -26.98 -24.97
N GLN A 40 37.71 -27.41 -25.75
CA GLN A 40 38.07 -28.81 -25.86
C GLN A 40 38.77 -29.18 -24.55
N THR A 41 38.08 -29.96 -23.71
CA THR A 41 38.67 -30.63 -22.56
C THR A 41 39.77 -31.59 -23.06
N PRO A 42 40.94 -31.67 -22.42
CA PRO A 42 41.94 -32.66 -22.78
C PRO A 42 41.38 -34.06 -22.51
N GLU A 43 41.41 -34.93 -23.52
CA GLU A 43 41.21 -36.37 -23.35
C GLU A 43 42.37 -36.92 -22.51
N GLY A 44 42.14 -37.03 -21.21
CA GLY A 44 43.07 -37.61 -20.25
C GLY A 44 42.54 -38.94 -19.73
N GLN A 45 43.33 -40.00 -19.96
CA GLN A 45 43.26 -41.34 -19.39
C GLN A 45 41.99 -42.17 -19.66
N GLN A 46 42.05 -42.96 -20.73
CA GLN A 46 41.38 -44.26 -20.78
C GLN A 46 42.09 -45.22 -19.81
N THR A 47 41.60 -45.31 -18.58
CA THR A 47 41.83 -46.49 -17.74
C THR A 47 41.09 -47.67 -18.39
N PRO A 48 41.63 -48.90 -18.43
CA PRO A 48 40.92 -50.05 -18.96
C PRO A 48 39.75 -50.41 -18.02
N GLU A 49 38.63 -49.72 -18.21
CA GLU A 49 37.36 -50.04 -17.56
C GLU A 49 36.85 -51.35 -18.17
N GLY A 50 36.98 -52.42 -17.38
CA GLY A 50 36.54 -53.76 -17.75
C GLY A 50 35.08 -53.78 -18.21
N CYS A 51 34.76 -54.73 -19.09
CA CYS A 51 33.48 -54.93 -19.77
C CYS A 51 32.21 -54.76 -18.91
N LEU A 52 32.29 -54.86 -17.58
CA LEU A 52 31.23 -54.54 -16.62
C LEU A 52 30.76 -53.08 -16.67
N ALA A 53 31.66 -52.09 -16.79
CA ALA A 53 31.27 -50.68 -16.86
C ALA A 53 30.55 -50.38 -18.18
N VAL A 54 31.00 -50.97 -19.28
CA VAL A 54 30.36 -50.85 -20.60
C VAL A 54 28.99 -51.53 -20.61
N VAL A 55 28.86 -52.74 -20.06
CA VAL A 55 27.59 -53.47 -19.97
C VAL A 55 26.56 -52.77 -19.08
N ILE A 56 26.98 -52.09 -18.01
CA ILE A 56 26.06 -51.32 -17.14
C ILE A 56 25.73 -49.95 -17.76
N ARG A 57 26.67 -49.32 -18.46
CA ARG A 57 26.49 -47.97 -19.02
C ARG A 57 25.70 -47.97 -20.32
N ILE A 58 25.77 -49.02 -21.14
CA ILE A 58 24.94 -49.17 -22.34
C ILE A 58 23.43 -49.06 -22.02
N PRO A 59 22.84 -49.84 -21.11
CA PRO A 59 21.41 -49.73 -20.79
C PRO A 59 21.07 -48.40 -20.12
N VAL A 60 21.93 -47.86 -19.26
CA VAL A 60 21.73 -46.52 -18.68
C VAL A 60 21.71 -45.44 -19.75
N ARG A 61 22.62 -45.51 -20.74
CA ARG A 61 22.70 -44.54 -21.84
C ARG A 61 21.54 -44.73 -22.82
N ILE A 62 21.04 -45.94 -23.02
CA ILE A 62 19.81 -46.22 -23.76
C ILE A 62 18.60 -45.62 -23.03
N VAL A 63 18.47 -45.82 -21.72
CA VAL A 63 17.37 -45.22 -20.93
C VAL A 63 17.47 -43.69 -20.96
N VAL A 64 18.65 -43.12 -20.80
CA VAL A 64 18.86 -41.67 -20.89
C VAL A 64 18.55 -41.16 -22.30
N LEU A 65 18.97 -41.83 -23.36
CA LEU A 65 18.64 -41.40 -24.73
C LEU A 65 17.14 -41.52 -25.01
N VAL A 66 16.52 -42.65 -24.65
CA VAL A 66 15.10 -42.91 -24.91
C VAL A 66 14.19 -42.04 -24.04
N LEU A 67 14.62 -41.62 -22.86
CA LEU A 67 13.80 -40.80 -21.96
C LEU A 67 14.15 -39.31 -22.04
N VAL A 68 15.43 -38.96 -21.94
CA VAL A 68 15.88 -37.57 -21.84
C VAL A 68 15.84 -36.87 -23.19
N VAL A 69 16.18 -37.53 -24.30
CA VAL A 69 16.13 -36.88 -25.62
C VAL A 69 14.70 -36.47 -26.00
N PRO A 70 13.67 -37.33 -25.91
CA PRO A 70 12.32 -36.90 -26.25
C PRO A 70 11.76 -35.87 -25.27
N VAL A 71 12.11 -35.93 -23.98
CA VAL A 71 11.75 -34.88 -23.01
C VAL A 71 12.40 -33.54 -23.39
N ARG A 72 13.65 -33.56 -23.81
CA ARG A 72 14.40 -32.36 -24.21
C ARG A 72 13.91 -31.79 -25.53
N MET A 73 13.55 -32.64 -26.49
CA MET A 73 12.90 -32.25 -27.74
C MET A 73 11.51 -31.65 -27.49
N ALA A 74 10.72 -32.25 -26.60
CA ALA A 74 9.44 -31.69 -26.19
C ALA A 74 9.60 -30.32 -25.54
N TRP A 75 10.64 -30.14 -24.72
CA TRP A 75 10.97 -28.85 -24.11
C TRP A 75 11.41 -27.81 -25.14
N ASP A 76 12.31 -28.16 -26.06
CA ASP A 76 12.77 -27.25 -27.11
C ASP A 76 11.63 -26.85 -28.05
N VAL A 77 10.74 -27.78 -28.41
CA VAL A 77 9.51 -27.49 -29.18
C VAL A 77 8.60 -26.54 -28.40
N LEU A 78 8.40 -26.76 -27.10
CA LEU A 78 7.57 -25.88 -26.27
C LEU A 78 8.14 -24.46 -26.18
N VAL A 79 9.46 -24.32 -26.04
CA VAL A 79 10.14 -23.02 -26.01
C VAL A 79 10.05 -22.33 -27.38
N VAL A 80 10.22 -23.06 -28.47
CA VAL A 80 10.08 -22.52 -29.83
C VAL A 80 8.66 -22.05 -30.08
N VAL A 81 7.65 -22.86 -29.74
CA VAL A 81 6.23 -22.49 -29.84
C VAL A 81 5.94 -21.27 -28.96
N GLY A 82 6.46 -21.24 -27.73
CA GLY A 82 6.31 -20.09 -26.82
C GLY A 82 6.92 -18.81 -27.37
N ARG A 83 8.15 -18.87 -27.92
CA ARG A 83 8.79 -17.71 -28.57
C ARG A 83 8.03 -17.27 -29.81
N PHE A 84 7.60 -18.21 -30.64
CA PHE A 84 6.82 -17.92 -31.84
C PHE A 84 5.49 -17.24 -31.50
N LEU A 85 4.79 -17.71 -30.46
CA LEU A 85 3.55 -17.10 -29.99
C LEU A 85 3.78 -15.67 -29.46
N THR A 86 4.90 -15.46 -28.76
CA THR A 86 5.25 -14.14 -28.21
C THR A 86 5.60 -13.15 -29.31
N ASP A 87 6.38 -13.57 -30.29
CA ASP A 87 6.85 -12.71 -31.39
C ASP A 87 5.78 -12.47 -32.46
N ALA A 88 4.98 -13.49 -32.80
CA ALA A 88 3.97 -13.41 -33.85
C ALA A 88 2.63 -12.81 -33.37
N VAL A 89 2.27 -12.97 -32.10
CA VAL A 89 0.95 -12.56 -31.60
C VAL A 89 1.04 -11.52 -30.48
N LEU A 90 1.79 -11.79 -29.41
CA LEU A 90 1.81 -10.85 -28.26
C LEU A 90 2.47 -9.50 -28.61
N ARG A 91 3.56 -9.49 -29.37
CA ARG A 91 4.23 -8.24 -29.78
C ARG A 91 3.38 -7.35 -30.68
N PRO A 92 2.77 -7.83 -31.78
CA PRO A 92 1.93 -6.98 -32.62
C PRO A 92 0.67 -6.53 -31.89
N VAL A 93 0.04 -7.40 -31.09
CA VAL A 93 -1.12 -7.03 -30.26
C VAL A 93 -0.74 -5.98 -29.23
N GLY A 94 0.40 -6.13 -28.55
CA GLY A 94 0.90 -5.14 -27.59
C GLY A 94 1.19 -3.78 -28.23
N ARG A 95 1.77 -3.75 -29.43
CA ARG A 95 1.98 -2.49 -30.19
C ARG A 95 0.67 -1.87 -30.66
N ALA A 96 -0.27 -2.66 -31.15
CA ALA A 96 -1.59 -2.19 -31.55
C ALA A 96 -2.35 -1.61 -30.35
N LEU A 97 -2.32 -2.28 -29.21
CA LEU A 97 -2.99 -1.84 -27.99
C LEU A 97 -2.36 -0.55 -27.42
N LEU A 98 -1.04 -0.43 -27.46
CA LEU A 98 -0.33 0.81 -27.10
C LEU A 98 -0.63 1.95 -28.07
N TRP A 99 -0.74 1.66 -29.36
CA TRP A 99 -1.06 2.67 -30.37
C TRP A 99 -2.50 3.15 -30.23
N VAL A 100 -3.45 2.24 -30.03
CA VAL A 100 -4.85 2.56 -29.73
C VAL A 100 -4.96 3.31 -28.41
N GLY A 101 -4.27 2.89 -27.36
CA GLY A 101 -4.22 3.63 -26.09
C GLY A 101 -3.67 5.05 -26.27
N ARG A 102 -2.59 5.20 -27.05
CA ARG A 102 -2.03 6.52 -27.38
C ARG A 102 -3.00 7.36 -28.21
N ALA A 103 -3.64 6.79 -29.22
CA ALA A 103 -4.53 7.48 -30.13
C ALA A 103 -5.86 7.85 -29.48
N VAL A 104 -6.41 7.01 -28.61
CA VAL A 104 -7.68 7.27 -27.92
C VAL A 104 -7.50 8.19 -26.72
N PHE A 105 -6.34 8.14 -26.05
CA PHE A 105 -6.13 8.93 -24.84
C PHE A 105 -5.36 10.22 -25.10
N VAL A 106 -4.24 10.16 -25.82
CA VAL A 106 -3.33 11.30 -25.98
C VAL A 106 -3.85 12.28 -27.02
N TRP A 107 -4.36 11.81 -28.16
CA TRP A 107 -4.84 12.72 -29.21
C TRP A 107 -6.07 13.54 -28.78
N PRO A 108 -7.13 12.96 -28.19
CA PRO A 108 -8.26 13.72 -27.68
C PRO A 108 -7.86 14.66 -26.55
N TRP A 109 -6.92 14.27 -25.69
CA TRP A 109 -6.41 15.13 -24.64
C TRP A 109 -5.63 16.34 -25.19
N VAL A 110 -4.75 16.12 -26.16
CA VAL A 110 -4.00 17.20 -26.82
C VAL A 110 -4.93 18.12 -27.62
N ALA A 111 -5.93 17.55 -28.31
CA ALA A 111 -6.95 18.33 -28.99
C ALA A 111 -7.78 19.16 -28.00
N LEU A 112 -8.23 18.56 -26.89
CA LEU A 112 -8.97 19.26 -25.84
C LEU A 112 -8.13 20.40 -25.25
N TRP A 113 -6.85 20.15 -24.97
CA TRP A 113 -5.96 21.18 -24.43
C TRP A 113 -5.77 22.34 -25.41
N ARG A 114 -5.49 22.03 -26.69
CA ARG A 114 -5.19 23.05 -27.70
C ARG A 114 -6.43 23.81 -28.20
N TYR A 115 -7.58 23.15 -28.29
CA TYR A 115 -8.81 23.76 -28.83
C TYR A 115 -9.79 24.25 -27.77
N VAL A 116 -9.68 23.80 -26.51
CA VAL A 116 -10.61 24.22 -25.45
C VAL A 116 -9.87 24.96 -24.35
N VAL A 117 -8.83 24.37 -23.77
CA VAL A 117 -8.16 24.96 -22.59
C VAL A 117 -7.42 26.26 -22.94
N VAL A 118 -6.65 26.25 -24.02
CA VAL A 118 -5.91 27.45 -24.48
C VAL A 118 -6.85 28.63 -24.79
N PRO A 119 -7.90 28.49 -25.63
CA PRO A 119 -8.78 29.62 -25.92
C PRO A 119 -9.63 30.04 -24.73
N VAL A 120 -10.03 29.11 -23.85
CA VAL A 120 -10.74 29.45 -22.61
C VAL A 120 -9.83 30.24 -21.67
N ALA A 121 -8.56 29.86 -21.51
CA ALA A 121 -7.61 30.61 -20.70
C ALA A 121 -7.34 32.02 -21.25
N LEU A 122 -7.19 32.16 -22.58
CA LEU A 122 -7.06 33.47 -23.23
C LEU A 122 -8.33 34.31 -23.06
N GLY A 123 -9.51 33.70 -23.21
CA GLY A 123 -10.81 34.37 -23.03
C GLY A 123 -11.01 34.85 -21.59
N LEU A 124 -10.70 34.01 -20.60
CA LEU A 124 -10.75 34.40 -19.18
C LEU A 124 -9.71 35.48 -18.85
N GLY A 125 -8.50 35.38 -19.41
CA GLY A 125 -7.46 36.40 -19.23
C GLY A 125 -7.89 37.76 -19.78
N TRP A 126 -8.46 37.78 -20.98
CA TRP A 126 -9.00 38.99 -21.59
C TRP A 126 -10.17 39.57 -20.80
N LEU A 127 -11.11 38.72 -20.38
CA LEU A 127 -12.26 39.14 -19.57
C LEU A 127 -11.81 39.67 -18.21
N GLY A 128 -10.87 39.00 -17.55
CA GLY A 128 -10.28 39.46 -16.29
C GLY A 128 -9.58 40.80 -16.45
N TYR A 129 -8.74 40.97 -17.48
CA TYR A 129 -8.09 42.24 -17.76
C TYR A 129 -9.11 43.36 -17.97
N ARG A 130 -10.13 43.14 -18.80
CA ARG A 130 -11.12 44.17 -19.12
C ARG A 130 -12.09 44.46 -17.97
N LEU A 131 -12.43 43.46 -17.15
CA LEU A 131 -13.40 43.60 -16.07
C LEU A 131 -12.77 44.04 -14.74
N LEU A 132 -11.48 43.78 -14.51
CA LEU A 132 -10.79 44.20 -13.29
C LEU A 132 -9.86 45.37 -13.55
N VAL A 133 -8.95 45.27 -14.53
CA VAL A 133 -7.89 46.27 -14.71
C VAL A 133 -8.44 47.58 -15.23
N VAL A 134 -9.32 47.54 -16.24
CA VAL A 134 -9.92 48.77 -16.79
C VAL A 134 -10.72 49.55 -15.75
N PRO A 135 -11.67 48.95 -14.99
CA PRO A 135 -12.41 49.70 -13.99
C PRO A 135 -11.54 50.12 -12.81
N VAL A 136 -10.53 49.34 -12.40
CA VAL A 136 -9.57 49.79 -11.37
C VAL A 136 -8.78 51.01 -11.83
N VAL A 137 -8.32 51.02 -13.09
CA VAL A 137 -7.63 52.19 -13.68
C VAL A 137 -8.57 53.38 -13.80
N TRP A 138 -9.85 53.14 -14.12
CA TRP A 138 -10.87 54.19 -14.18
C TRP A 138 -11.13 54.79 -12.80
N VAL A 139 -11.26 53.96 -11.77
CA VAL A 139 -11.40 54.42 -10.37
C VAL A 139 -10.16 55.18 -9.93
N TYR A 140 -8.96 54.73 -10.28
CA TYR A 140 -7.73 55.45 -9.98
C TYR A 140 -7.72 56.84 -10.64
N ARG A 141 -8.03 56.92 -11.95
CA ARG A 141 -8.05 58.18 -12.69
C ARG A 141 -9.19 59.11 -12.26
N TYR A 142 -10.41 58.62 -12.12
CA TYR A 142 -11.59 59.45 -11.88
C TYR A 142 -11.96 59.63 -10.41
N ALA A 143 -11.50 58.77 -9.50
CA ALA A 143 -11.77 58.95 -8.07
C ALA A 143 -10.52 59.38 -7.30
N LEU A 144 -9.38 58.72 -7.50
CA LEU A 144 -8.16 59.06 -6.74
C LEU A 144 -7.54 60.39 -7.17
N THR A 145 -7.54 60.69 -8.47
CA THR A 145 -6.95 61.95 -8.98
C THR A 145 -7.71 63.21 -8.51
N PRO A 146 -9.05 63.28 -8.55
CA PRO A 146 -9.77 64.43 -7.99
C PRO A 146 -9.71 64.46 -6.46
N VAL A 147 -9.65 63.32 -5.78
CA VAL A 147 -9.42 63.29 -4.33
C VAL A 147 -8.05 63.87 -3.98
N GLY A 148 -7.00 63.54 -4.76
CA GLY A 148 -5.68 64.15 -4.61
C GLY A 148 -5.71 65.66 -4.82
N HIS A 149 -6.45 66.16 -5.81
CA HIS A 149 -6.63 67.60 -6.04
C HIS A 149 -7.43 68.28 -4.94
N ALA A 150 -8.49 67.63 -4.43
CA ALA A 150 -9.29 68.14 -3.33
C ALA A 150 -8.47 68.24 -2.04
N ILE A 151 -7.64 67.23 -1.73
CA ILE A 151 -6.72 67.26 -0.59
C ILE A 151 -5.68 68.37 -0.77
N ALA A 152 -5.13 68.53 -1.96
CA ALA A 152 -4.19 69.62 -2.26
C ALA A 152 -4.84 71.00 -2.09
N TRP A 153 -6.09 71.17 -2.53
CA TRP A 153 -6.87 72.40 -2.34
C TRP A 153 -7.14 72.71 -0.87
N VAL A 154 -7.51 71.70 -0.09
CA VAL A 154 -7.73 71.85 1.35
C VAL A 154 -6.43 72.20 2.07
N ALA A 155 -5.32 71.54 1.73
CA ALA A 155 -4.01 71.84 2.29
C ALA A 155 -3.55 73.28 1.94
N ALA A 156 -3.78 73.71 0.70
CA ALA A 156 -3.51 75.08 0.27
C ALA A 156 -4.39 76.10 1.00
N GLY A 157 -5.68 75.79 1.20
CA GLY A 157 -6.60 76.64 1.97
C GLY A 157 -6.20 76.78 3.44
N ILE A 158 -5.77 75.70 4.07
CA ILE A 158 -5.23 75.70 5.45
C ILE A 158 -3.97 76.56 5.51
N TRP A 159 -3.05 76.40 4.56
CA TRP A 159 -1.82 77.21 4.52
C TRP A 159 -2.12 78.69 4.33
N GLY A 160 -3.08 79.04 3.45
CA GLY A 160 -3.57 80.41 3.29
C GLY A 160 -4.16 80.98 4.57
N GLY A 161 -4.94 80.19 5.32
CA GLY A 161 -5.47 80.57 6.62
C GLY A 161 -4.38 80.81 7.67
N VAL A 162 -3.36 79.94 7.72
CA VAL A 162 -2.21 80.08 8.63
C VAL A 162 -1.42 81.35 8.31
N VAL A 163 -1.15 81.62 7.02
CA VAL A 163 -0.46 82.84 6.59
C VAL A 163 -1.28 84.07 6.96
N TRP A 164 -2.60 84.03 6.73
CA TRP A 164 -3.48 85.16 7.07
C TRP A 164 -3.48 85.45 8.58
N VAL A 165 -3.60 84.42 9.42
CA VAL A 165 -3.52 84.56 10.88
C VAL A 165 -2.15 85.05 11.33
N ALA A 166 -1.06 84.53 10.75
CA ALA A 166 0.29 84.98 11.06
C ALA A 166 0.51 86.45 10.68
N THR A 167 0.00 86.88 9.52
CA THR A 167 0.05 88.30 9.09
C THR A 167 -0.82 89.20 9.95
N GLY A 168 -2.03 88.74 10.33
CA GLY A 168 -2.92 89.49 11.23
C GLY A 168 -2.34 89.63 12.64
N LEU A 169 -1.72 88.56 13.16
CA LEU A 169 -1.01 88.57 14.43
C LEU A 169 0.19 89.52 14.37
N TRP A 170 0.96 89.48 13.28
CA TRP A 170 2.10 90.37 13.12
C TRP A 170 1.71 91.84 13.01
N ALA A 171 0.63 92.13 12.28
CA ALA A 171 0.03 93.47 12.24
C ALA A 171 -0.43 93.93 13.63
N GLY A 172 -1.04 93.03 14.42
CA GLY A 172 -1.40 93.28 15.81
C GLY A 172 -0.19 93.59 16.69
N VAL A 173 0.90 92.83 16.57
CA VAL A 173 2.14 93.06 17.31
C VAL A 173 2.77 94.40 16.94
N VAL A 174 2.82 94.75 15.65
CA VAL A 174 3.33 96.05 15.19
C VAL A 174 2.47 97.20 15.73
N TRP A 175 1.15 97.02 15.77
CA TRP A 175 0.23 98.01 16.32
C TRP A 175 0.43 98.22 17.82
N VAL A 176 0.58 97.13 18.58
CA VAL A 176 0.88 97.18 20.02
C VAL A 176 2.26 97.77 20.27
N ALA A 177 3.29 97.38 19.52
CA ALA A 177 4.63 97.96 19.65
C ALA A 177 4.59 99.48 19.42
N ARG A 178 3.84 99.95 18.42
CA ARG A 178 3.65 101.38 18.16
C ARG A 178 2.88 102.08 19.27
N GLY A 179 1.87 101.43 19.84
CA GLY A 179 1.13 101.91 21.02
C GLY A 179 2.01 101.98 22.27
N VAL A 180 2.89 101.00 22.48
CA VAL A 180 3.86 100.98 23.57
C VAL A 180 4.90 102.09 23.41
N TRP A 181 5.41 102.34 22.21
CA TRP A 181 6.32 103.48 21.95
C TRP A 181 5.65 104.84 22.20
N ALA A 182 4.39 105.00 21.80
CA ALA A 182 3.61 106.20 22.09
C ALA A 182 3.34 106.33 23.61
N GLY A 183 3.04 105.22 24.28
CA GLY A 183 2.86 105.13 25.72
C GLY A 183 4.14 105.43 26.50
N LEU A 184 5.30 104.99 26.03
CA LEU A 184 6.61 105.27 26.66
C LEU A 184 6.98 106.76 26.56
N GLY A 185 6.65 107.41 25.42
CA GLY A 185 6.81 108.85 25.24
C GLY A 185 5.83 109.70 26.06
N TRP A 186 4.67 109.14 26.42
CA TRP A 186 3.72 109.76 27.34
C TRP A 186 4.10 109.52 28.80
N LEU A 187 4.56 108.31 29.13
CA LEU A 187 4.99 107.90 30.46
C LEU A 187 6.22 108.68 30.91
N TYR A 188 7.22 108.88 30.05
CA TYR A 188 8.37 109.77 30.31
C TYR A 188 7.94 111.18 30.74
N ARG A 189 6.78 111.64 30.26
CA ARG A 189 6.21 112.96 30.55
C ARG A 189 5.41 113.02 31.86
N TRP A 190 5.05 111.88 32.45
CA TRP A 190 4.07 111.78 33.55
C TRP A 190 4.55 110.95 34.76
N THR A 191 5.79 110.43 34.76
CA THR A 191 6.25 109.42 35.74
C THR A 191 6.73 109.89 37.12
N LEU A 192 6.87 111.16 37.44
CA LEU A 192 7.61 111.49 38.68
C LEU A 192 6.79 111.52 39.98
N ALA A 193 5.45 111.41 39.96
CA ALA A 193 4.66 111.78 41.16
C ALA A 193 4.02 110.65 42.01
N PRO A 194 3.50 109.50 41.51
CA PRO A 194 2.79 108.58 42.42
C PRO A 194 3.16 107.10 42.24
N LEU A 195 4.42 106.72 42.44
CA LEU A 195 4.95 105.40 42.03
C LEU A 195 4.87 104.25 43.05
N GLY A 196 4.50 104.45 44.32
CA GLY A 196 4.65 103.39 45.32
C GLY A 196 3.55 102.32 45.38
N ARG A 197 2.29 102.68 45.11
CA ARG A 197 1.14 101.85 45.53
C ARG A 197 0.31 101.26 44.38
N GLY A 198 0.39 101.85 43.18
CA GLY A 198 -0.29 101.33 41.99
C GLY A 198 0.36 100.07 41.41
N VAL A 199 1.69 99.94 41.54
CA VAL A 199 2.48 98.88 40.87
C VAL A 199 2.13 97.48 41.38
N ALA A 200 1.92 97.31 42.68
CA ALA A 200 1.62 95.99 43.26
C ALA A 200 0.19 95.51 42.96
N TRP A 201 -0.77 96.43 42.80
CA TRP A 201 -2.17 96.10 42.46
C TRP A 201 -2.31 95.80 40.97
N LEU A 202 -1.61 96.55 40.11
CA LEU A 202 -1.51 96.29 38.67
C LEU A 202 -0.85 94.93 38.38
N ALA A 203 0.23 94.59 39.08
CA ALA A 203 0.94 93.32 38.83
C ALA A 203 0.06 92.08 39.10
N ARG A 204 -0.78 92.10 40.16
CA ARG A 204 -1.71 90.99 40.43
C ARG A 204 -2.90 90.96 39.47
N GLY A 205 -3.46 92.12 39.11
CA GLY A 205 -4.55 92.20 38.14
C GLY A 205 -4.14 91.69 36.75
N VAL A 206 -2.92 91.99 36.34
CA VAL A 206 -2.35 91.53 35.07
C VAL A 206 -2.11 90.01 35.08
N GLY A 207 -1.62 89.43 36.17
CA GLY A 207 -1.41 87.99 36.28
C GLY A 207 -2.70 87.18 36.16
N VAL A 208 -3.76 87.60 36.85
CA VAL A 208 -5.08 86.94 36.77
C VAL A 208 -5.72 87.15 35.40
N GLY A 209 -5.59 88.35 34.83
CA GLY A 209 -6.07 88.65 33.48
C GLY A 209 -5.42 87.77 32.41
N ILE A 210 -4.10 87.61 32.46
CA ILE A 210 -3.36 86.77 31.51
C ILE A 210 -3.74 85.29 31.66
N ALA A 211 -3.88 84.79 32.89
CA ALA A 211 -4.28 83.40 33.13
C ALA A 211 -5.69 83.11 32.61
N ALA A 212 -6.65 84.02 32.85
CA ALA A 212 -8.02 83.87 32.36
C ALA A 212 -8.08 83.90 30.82
N VAL A 213 -7.31 84.78 30.17
CA VAL A 213 -7.22 84.86 28.71
C VAL A 213 -6.57 83.61 28.13
N ALA A 214 -5.53 83.07 28.77
CA ALA A 214 -4.88 81.83 28.33
C ALA A 214 -5.83 80.63 28.41
N VAL A 215 -6.62 80.51 29.48
CA VAL A 215 -7.61 79.44 29.64
C VAL A 215 -8.76 79.60 28.64
N ALA A 216 -9.26 80.81 28.44
CA ALA A 216 -10.29 81.10 27.44
C ALA A 216 -9.81 80.77 26.00
N LEU A 217 -8.56 81.12 25.67
CA LEU A 217 -7.97 80.81 24.38
C LEU A 217 -7.76 79.30 24.21
N PHE A 218 -7.24 78.61 25.24
CA PHE A 218 -7.02 77.17 25.17
C PHE A 218 -8.33 76.40 25.00
N THR A 219 -9.37 76.77 25.74
CA THR A 219 -10.70 76.16 25.63
C THR A 219 -11.35 76.45 24.28
N ALA A 220 -11.21 77.67 23.75
CA ALA A 220 -11.68 78.02 22.41
C ALA A 220 -10.95 77.21 21.33
N VAL A 221 -9.63 77.08 21.41
CA VAL A 221 -8.82 76.28 20.48
C VAL A 221 -9.19 74.80 20.57
N ALA A 222 -9.32 74.25 21.77
CA ALA A 222 -9.72 72.85 21.97
C ALA A 222 -11.13 72.57 21.45
N TRP A 223 -12.08 73.48 21.66
CA TRP A 223 -13.43 73.38 21.10
C TRP A 223 -13.41 73.45 19.58
N LEU A 224 -12.63 74.37 19.01
CA LEU A 224 -12.47 74.52 17.57
C LEU A 224 -11.85 73.28 16.94
N VAL A 225 -10.77 72.74 17.52
CA VAL A 225 -10.15 71.49 17.05
C VAL A 225 -11.15 70.34 17.12
N ARG A 226 -11.92 70.23 18.21
CA ARG A 226 -12.89 69.15 18.36
C ARG A 226 -14.01 69.24 17.32
N HIS A 227 -14.60 70.42 17.13
CA HIS A 227 -15.70 70.59 16.17
C HIS A 227 -15.22 70.62 14.71
N LEU A 228 -14.07 71.22 14.42
CA LEU A 228 -13.61 71.45 13.06
C LEU A 228 -12.79 70.29 12.50
N LEU A 229 -12.08 69.53 13.34
CA LEU A 229 -11.28 68.38 12.90
C LEU A 229 -11.90 67.07 13.36
N VAL A 230 -12.14 66.90 14.66
CA VAL A 230 -12.52 65.58 15.19
C VAL A 230 -13.91 65.15 14.76
N VAL A 231 -14.92 66.03 14.87
CA VAL A 231 -16.29 65.73 14.47
C VAL A 231 -16.37 65.36 12.97
N PRO A 232 -15.86 66.17 12.03
CA PRO A 232 -15.92 65.81 10.61
C PRO A 232 -15.09 64.57 10.26
N VAL A 233 -13.95 64.35 10.91
CA VAL A 233 -13.16 63.11 10.71
C VAL A 233 -13.94 61.88 11.20
N VAL A 234 -14.58 61.96 12.36
CA VAL A 234 -15.41 60.85 12.89
C VAL A 234 -16.65 60.63 12.01
N TRP A 235 -17.25 61.70 11.49
CA TRP A 235 -18.38 61.61 10.57
C TRP A 235 -17.96 60.95 9.26
N LEU A 236 -16.82 61.35 8.70
CA LEU A 236 -16.23 60.74 7.50
C LEU A 236 -15.88 59.26 7.74
N TYR A 237 -15.31 58.92 8.90
CA TYR A 237 -15.03 57.54 9.26
C TYR A 237 -16.32 56.70 9.30
N ARG A 238 -17.35 57.20 10.00
CA ARG A 238 -18.61 56.46 10.20
C ARG A 238 -19.45 56.35 8.92
N TYR A 239 -19.61 57.45 8.19
CA TYR A 239 -20.49 57.49 7.02
C TYR A 239 -19.81 57.14 5.70
N ALA A 240 -18.49 57.29 5.56
CA ALA A 240 -17.79 56.92 4.33
C ALA A 240 -17.00 55.62 4.49
N LEU A 241 -16.19 55.48 5.54
CA LEU A 241 -15.32 54.30 5.69
C LEU A 241 -16.08 53.03 6.07
N THR A 242 -17.07 53.11 6.97
CA THR A 242 -17.85 51.92 7.38
C THR A 242 -18.65 51.28 6.24
N PRO A 243 -19.41 52.02 5.40
CA PRO A 243 -20.10 51.41 4.26
C PRO A 243 -19.14 50.94 3.18
N VAL A 244 -18.00 51.63 2.97
CA VAL A 244 -16.96 51.15 2.06
C VAL A 244 -16.38 49.83 2.57
N GLY A 245 -16.12 49.70 3.87
CA GLY A 245 -15.67 48.45 4.48
C GLY A 245 -16.68 47.31 4.30
N HIS A 246 -17.98 47.58 4.49
CA HIS A 246 -19.03 46.59 4.26
C HIS A 246 -19.18 46.21 2.78
N ALA A 247 -19.07 47.17 1.87
CA ALA A 247 -19.10 46.93 0.43
C ALA A 247 -17.92 46.07 -0.01
N VAL A 248 -16.71 46.38 0.45
CA VAL A 248 -15.50 45.58 0.18
C VAL A 248 -15.64 44.17 0.75
N ALA A 249 -16.13 44.02 1.98
CA ALA A 249 -16.37 42.71 2.57
C ALA A 249 -17.46 41.91 1.84
N TRP A 250 -18.48 42.57 1.29
CA TRP A 250 -19.51 41.93 0.48
C TRP A 250 -18.95 41.45 -0.86
N VAL A 251 -18.17 42.29 -1.55
CA VAL A 251 -17.49 41.93 -2.80
C VAL A 251 -16.50 40.78 -2.59
N ALA A 252 -15.67 40.86 -1.55
CA ALA A 252 -14.71 39.79 -1.22
C ALA A 252 -15.42 38.45 -0.98
N ARG A 253 -16.52 38.46 -0.20
CA ARG A 253 -17.33 37.25 0.02
C ARG A 253 -17.98 36.73 -1.27
N GLY A 254 -18.45 37.63 -2.14
CA GLY A 254 -18.97 37.29 -3.46
C GLY A 254 -17.93 36.59 -4.34
N VAL A 255 -16.71 37.14 -4.40
CA VAL A 255 -15.59 36.56 -5.15
C VAL A 255 -15.23 35.17 -4.62
N VAL A 256 -15.09 35.01 -3.30
CA VAL A 256 -14.80 33.70 -2.69
C VAL A 256 -15.86 32.66 -3.04
N ARG A 257 -17.15 33.04 -3.01
CA ARG A 257 -18.25 32.14 -3.35
C ARG A 257 -18.23 31.74 -4.83
N LEU A 258 -17.88 32.67 -5.72
CA LEU A 258 -17.80 32.45 -7.16
C LEU A 258 -16.62 31.53 -7.51
N VAL A 259 -15.45 31.77 -6.92
CA VAL A 259 -14.28 30.88 -7.02
C VAL A 259 -14.63 29.49 -6.53
N ARG A 260 -15.30 29.37 -5.37
CA ARG A 260 -15.71 28.07 -4.83
C ARG A 260 -16.68 27.33 -5.76
N MET A 261 -17.63 28.02 -6.40
CA MET A 261 -18.53 27.40 -7.39
C MET A 261 -17.77 26.93 -8.63
N ILE A 262 -16.83 27.74 -9.15
CA ILE A 262 -16.00 27.36 -10.30
C ILE A 262 -15.18 26.10 -9.96
N PHE A 263 -14.51 26.09 -8.81
CA PHE A 263 -13.74 24.92 -8.37
C PHE A 263 -14.62 23.69 -8.17
N ALA A 264 -15.80 23.83 -7.56
CA ALA A 264 -16.73 22.71 -7.38
C ALA A 264 -17.24 22.16 -8.72
N GLY A 265 -17.58 23.03 -9.67
CA GLY A 265 -18.00 22.63 -11.02
C GLY A 265 -16.88 21.96 -11.80
N LEU A 266 -15.66 22.50 -11.73
CA LEU A 266 -14.48 21.92 -12.35
C LEU A 266 -14.16 20.55 -11.75
N TRP A 267 -14.21 20.44 -10.42
CA TRP A 267 -13.96 19.19 -9.71
C TRP A 267 -14.99 18.12 -10.06
N LEU A 268 -16.27 18.48 -10.11
CA LEU A 268 -17.34 17.57 -10.53
C LEU A 268 -17.12 17.12 -11.98
N GLY A 269 -16.77 18.03 -12.88
CA GLY A 269 -16.47 17.72 -14.28
C GLY A 269 -15.29 16.77 -14.44
N VAL A 270 -14.18 17.04 -13.74
CA VAL A 270 -12.97 16.18 -13.74
C VAL A 270 -13.28 14.81 -13.13
N TYR A 271 -14.00 14.78 -12.01
CA TYR A 271 -14.40 13.53 -11.38
C TYR A 271 -15.27 12.69 -12.31
N TRP A 272 -16.25 13.30 -12.96
CA TRP A 272 -17.18 12.58 -13.85
C TRP A 272 -16.49 12.10 -15.11
N THR A 273 -15.62 12.92 -15.72
CA THR A 273 -14.81 12.49 -16.87
C THR A 273 -13.84 11.39 -16.48
N LEU A 274 -13.13 11.49 -15.37
CA LEU A 274 -12.24 10.42 -14.90
C LEU A 274 -13.03 9.14 -14.59
N ARG A 275 -14.19 9.26 -13.95
CA ARG A 275 -15.07 8.14 -13.64
C ARG A 275 -15.59 7.48 -14.92
N VAL A 276 -16.07 8.24 -15.89
CA VAL A 276 -16.53 7.68 -17.17
C VAL A 276 -15.37 7.07 -17.94
N LEU A 277 -14.24 7.77 -18.02
CA LEU A 277 -13.09 7.35 -18.81
C LEU A 277 -12.34 6.17 -18.21
N LEU A 278 -12.39 5.95 -16.89
CA LEU A 278 -11.73 4.80 -16.25
C LEU A 278 -12.72 3.70 -15.86
N VAL A 279 -13.84 4.05 -15.23
CA VAL A 279 -14.74 3.08 -14.63
C VAL A 279 -15.58 2.37 -15.69
N LEU A 280 -16.08 3.06 -16.74
CA LEU A 280 -16.80 2.37 -17.82
C LEU A 280 -15.92 1.38 -18.58
N PRO A 281 -14.69 1.73 -19.03
CA PRO A 281 -13.84 0.74 -19.70
C PRO A 281 -13.37 -0.35 -18.73
N ALA A 282 -13.11 -0.04 -17.45
CA ALA A 282 -12.78 -1.07 -16.47
C ALA A 282 -13.95 -2.06 -16.27
N ILE A 283 -15.19 -1.56 -16.19
CA ILE A 283 -16.39 -2.40 -16.10
C ILE A 283 -16.58 -3.22 -17.39
N ALA A 284 -16.37 -2.60 -18.55
CA ALA A 284 -16.47 -3.29 -19.83
C ALA A 284 -15.42 -4.42 -19.92
N VAL A 285 -14.17 -4.17 -19.56
CA VAL A 285 -13.12 -5.20 -19.50
C VAL A 285 -13.48 -6.28 -18.48
N TRP A 286 -14.05 -5.92 -17.33
CA TRP A 286 -14.47 -6.90 -16.34
C TRP A 286 -15.61 -7.81 -16.86
N ARG A 287 -16.61 -7.24 -17.54
CA ARG A 287 -17.77 -7.97 -18.09
C ARG A 287 -17.50 -8.71 -19.40
N TRP A 288 -16.53 -8.27 -20.20
CA TRP A 288 -16.25 -8.85 -21.51
C TRP A 288 -14.98 -9.70 -21.52
N VAL A 289 -14.07 -9.53 -20.56
CA VAL A 289 -12.80 -10.27 -20.50
C VAL A 289 -12.70 -11.09 -19.22
N LEU A 290 -12.81 -10.48 -18.04
CA LEU A 290 -12.59 -11.23 -16.78
C LEU A 290 -13.65 -12.28 -16.50
N THR A 291 -14.91 -11.98 -16.79
CA THR A 291 -16.01 -12.94 -16.59
C THR A 291 -15.94 -14.15 -17.54
N PRO A 292 -15.70 -14.01 -18.86
CA PRO A 292 -15.50 -15.17 -19.72
C PRO A 292 -14.19 -15.90 -19.42
N VAL A 293 -13.10 -15.19 -19.10
CA VAL A 293 -11.84 -15.82 -18.67
C VAL A 293 -12.02 -16.58 -17.37
N GLY A 294 -12.73 -16.02 -16.39
CA GLY A 294 -13.05 -16.70 -15.14
C GLY A 294 -13.89 -17.96 -15.37
N ARG A 295 -14.86 -17.90 -16.28
CA ARG A 295 -15.66 -19.08 -16.65
C ARG A 295 -14.81 -20.15 -17.36
N LEU A 296 -13.91 -19.74 -18.27
CA LEU A 296 -12.95 -20.62 -18.91
C LEU A 296 -11.98 -21.24 -17.90
N LEU A 297 -11.45 -20.46 -16.95
CA LEU A 297 -10.56 -20.94 -15.91
C LEU A 297 -11.24 -21.95 -14.98
N VAL A 298 -12.52 -21.76 -14.65
CA VAL A 298 -13.29 -22.74 -13.87
C VAL A 298 -13.50 -24.03 -14.66
N VAL A 299 -13.82 -23.94 -15.96
CA VAL A 299 -13.97 -25.12 -16.83
C VAL A 299 -12.64 -25.86 -16.97
N VAL A 300 -11.57 -25.15 -17.31
CA VAL A 300 -10.22 -25.71 -17.45
C VAL A 300 -9.72 -26.30 -16.13
N GLY A 301 -9.93 -25.61 -15.01
CA GLY A 301 -9.57 -26.12 -13.68
C GLY A 301 -10.34 -27.38 -13.32
N ARG A 302 -11.62 -27.46 -13.69
CA ARG A 302 -12.45 -28.67 -13.49
C ARG A 302 -11.96 -29.83 -14.34
N GLU A 303 -11.66 -29.58 -15.61
CA GLU A 303 -11.12 -30.59 -16.54
C GLU A 303 -9.76 -31.10 -16.09
N ILE A 304 -8.86 -30.21 -15.66
CA ILE A 304 -7.54 -30.57 -15.11
C ILE A 304 -7.71 -31.42 -13.84
N ARG A 305 -8.65 -31.07 -12.97
CA ARG A 305 -8.92 -31.85 -11.75
C ARG A 305 -9.45 -33.24 -12.08
N ASP A 306 -10.33 -33.36 -13.06
CA ASP A 306 -10.92 -34.64 -13.47
C ASP A 306 -9.89 -35.52 -14.20
N ALA A 307 -9.00 -34.90 -14.99
CA ALA A 307 -7.85 -35.56 -15.61
C ALA A 307 -6.82 -36.04 -14.57
N LEU A 308 -6.47 -35.21 -13.59
CA LEU A 308 -5.61 -35.59 -12.47
C LEU A 308 -6.25 -36.68 -11.61
N GLY A 309 -7.56 -36.61 -11.36
CA GLY A 309 -8.29 -37.63 -10.63
C GLY A 309 -8.32 -38.97 -11.35
N HIS A 310 -8.41 -38.98 -12.68
CA HIS A 310 -8.26 -40.18 -13.49
C HIS A 310 -6.82 -40.71 -13.47
N ALA A 311 -5.84 -39.84 -13.65
CA ALA A 311 -4.43 -40.22 -13.57
C ALA A 311 -4.07 -40.82 -12.21
N TRP A 312 -4.60 -40.26 -11.12
CA TRP A 312 -4.39 -40.75 -9.75
C TRP A 312 -5.03 -42.13 -9.53
N ARG A 313 -6.24 -42.36 -10.05
CA ARG A 313 -6.88 -43.70 -10.00
C ARG A 313 -6.13 -44.74 -10.82
N VAL A 314 -5.53 -44.35 -11.95
CA VAL A 314 -4.68 -45.24 -12.74
C VAL A 314 -3.37 -45.52 -12.02
N ALA A 315 -2.72 -44.49 -11.47
CA ALA A 315 -1.50 -44.63 -10.67
C ALA A 315 -1.72 -45.52 -9.44
N GLY A 316 -2.85 -45.40 -8.74
CA GLY A 316 -3.19 -46.27 -7.61
C GLY A 316 -3.44 -47.73 -8.00
N ARG A 317 -4.02 -47.99 -9.18
CA ARG A 317 -4.12 -49.37 -9.71
C ARG A 317 -2.75 -49.94 -10.06
N ILE A 318 -1.89 -49.13 -10.69
CA ILE A 318 -0.53 -49.55 -11.04
C ILE A 318 0.30 -49.80 -9.77
N SER A 319 0.20 -48.95 -8.75
CA SER A 319 0.93 -49.14 -7.49
C SER A 319 0.50 -50.41 -6.74
N LEU A 320 -0.78 -50.78 -6.81
CA LEU A 320 -1.27 -52.05 -6.26
C LEU A 320 -0.73 -53.26 -7.04
N VAL A 321 -0.62 -53.17 -8.37
CA VAL A 321 -0.03 -54.24 -9.19
C VAL A 321 1.46 -54.37 -8.89
N VAL A 322 2.20 -53.26 -8.85
CA VAL A 322 3.63 -53.22 -8.52
C VAL A 322 3.87 -53.69 -7.08
N GLY A 323 3.07 -53.23 -6.12
CA GLY A 323 3.16 -53.63 -4.73
C GLY A 323 2.84 -55.11 -4.52
N ARG A 324 1.86 -55.66 -5.25
CA ARG A 324 1.52 -57.08 -5.20
C ARG A 324 2.58 -57.94 -5.87
N PHE A 325 3.19 -57.47 -6.96
CA PHE A 325 4.35 -58.10 -7.57
C PHE A 325 5.55 -58.12 -6.62
N LEU A 326 5.86 -56.97 -6.00
CA LEU A 326 6.97 -56.83 -5.06
C LEU A 326 6.76 -57.68 -3.80
N ALA A 327 5.53 -57.73 -3.27
CA ALA A 327 5.17 -58.59 -2.14
C ALA A 327 5.28 -60.08 -2.50
N ASN A 328 4.89 -60.48 -3.70
CA ASN A 328 5.08 -61.85 -4.17
C ASN A 328 6.56 -62.20 -4.33
N LEU A 329 7.34 -61.30 -4.93
CA LEU A 329 8.79 -61.47 -5.09
C LEU A 329 9.48 -61.59 -3.72
N PHE A 330 9.10 -60.73 -2.78
CA PHE A 330 9.59 -60.78 -1.40
C PHE A 330 9.20 -62.09 -0.70
N ARG A 331 7.96 -62.55 -0.88
CA ARG A 331 7.50 -63.83 -0.34
C ARG A 331 8.29 -65.01 -0.92
N TRP A 332 8.53 -64.99 -2.23
CA TRP A 332 9.27 -66.06 -2.91
C TRP A 332 10.75 -66.11 -2.50
N ILE A 333 11.39 -64.93 -2.34
CA ILE A 333 12.81 -64.83 -1.97
C ILE A 333 13.04 -65.14 -0.48
N PHE A 334 12.17 -64.66 0.42
CA PHE A 334 12.44 -64.74 1.86
C PHE A 334 11.60 -65.79 2.58
N VAL A 335 10.30 -65.87 2.27
CA VAL A 335 9.33 -66.65 3.05
C VAL A 335 9.30 -68.11 2.62
N GLU A 336 9.34 -68.38 1.32
CA GLU A 336 9.39 -69.75 0.77
C GLU A 336 10.59 -70.55 1.32
N PRO A 337 11.84 -70.04 1.28
CA PRO A 337 12.99 -70.78 1.80
C PRO A 337 12.98 -70.93 3.32
N THR A 338 12.56 -69.90 4.09
CA THR A 338 12.44 -70.05 5.55
C THR A 338 11.37 -71.05 5.95
N ARG A 339 10.25 -71.10 5.22
CA ARG A 339 9.16 -72.07 5.48
C ARG A 339 9.59 -73.50 5.18
N TRP A 340 10.43 -73.69 4.15
CA TRP A 340 11.05 -74.99 3.88
C TRP A 340 12.03 -75.40 4.99
N VAL A 341 12.91 -74.50 5.43
CA VAL A 341 13.84 -74.77 6.55
C VAL A 341 13.08 -75.12 7.84
N TYR A 342 12.01 -74.39 8.14
CA TYR A 342 11.18 -74.66 9.31
C TYR A 342 10.52 -76.05 9.27
N ARG A 343 9.93 -76.42 8.11
CA ARG A 343 9.26 -77.72 7.96
C ARG A 343 10.24 -78.89 7.89
N THR A 344 11.32 -78.74 7.13
CA THR A 344 12.26 -79.83 6.86
C THR A 344 13.24 -80.05 8.01
N VAL A 345 13.62 -78.99 8.73
CA VAL A 345 14.69 -79.07 9.75
C VAL A 345 14.14 -78.93 11.17
N LEU A 346 13.33 -77.90 11.45
CA LEU A 346 12.87 -77.65 12.82
C LEU A 346 11.80 -78.64 13.29
N THR A 347 10.93 -79.08 12.39
CA THR A 347 9.82 -79.97 12.74
C THR A 347 10.29 -81.37 13.15
N PRO A 348 11.18 -82.06 12.42
CA PRO A 348 11.72 -83.35 12.85
C PRO A 348 12.65 -83.22 14.08
N ALA A 349 13.45 -82.15 14.18
CA ALA A 349 14.29 -81.91 15.35
C ALA A 349 13.46 -81.69 16.63
N GLY A 350 12.33 -80.98 16.53
CA GLY A 350 11.40 -80.79 17.64
C GLY A 350 10.76 -82.10 18.12
N HIS A 351 10.43 -83.01 17.21
CA HIS A 351 9.92 -84.33 17.56
C HIS A 351 10.98 -85.20 18.25
N PHE A 352 12.22 -85.22 17.76
CA PHE A 352 13.32 -85.96 18.38
C PHE A 352 13.62 -85.48 19.80
N VAL A 353 13.69 -84.16 20.03
CA VAL A 353 13.94 -83.60 21.37
C VAL A 353 12.79 -83.93 22.33
N ARG A 354 11.55 -83.91 21.84
CA ARG A 354 10.37 -84.21 22.66
C ARG A 354 10.29 -85.69 23.05
N ASP A 355 10.62 -86.60 22.13
CA ASP A 355 10.50 -88.03 22.38
C ASP A 355 11.71 -88.62 23.11
N ALA A 356 12.94 -88.15 22.82
CA ALA A 356 14.15 -88.70 23.42
C ALA A 356 14.50 -88.11 24.79
N VAL A 357 14.15 -86.85 25.07
CA VAL A 357 14.61 -86.16 26.29
C VAL A 357 13.46 -85.91 27.26
N TRP A 358 12.32 -85.43 26.78
CA TRP A 358 11.24 -84.99 27.67
C TRP A 358 10.41 -86.14 28.27
N LYS A 359 10.16 -87.22 27.51
CA LYS A 359 9.45 -88.41 28.01
C LYS A 359 10.18 -89.12 29.17
N PRO A 360 11.49 -89.41 29.11
CA PRO A 360 12.19 -90.09 30.21
C PRO A 360 12.34 -89.21 31.46
N VAL A 361 12.60 -87.91 31.31
CA VAL A 361 12.71 -86.98 32.44
C VAL A 361 11.38 -86.82 33.19
N ALA A 362 10.26 -86.74 32.44
CA ALA A 362 8.94 -86.66 33.05
C ALA A 362 8.52 -87.96 33.75
N ALA A 363 8.97 -89.11 33.26
CA ALA A 363 8.75 -90.40 33.92
C ALA A 363 9.56 -90.53 35.23
N ALA A 364 10.83 -90.13 35.22
CA ALA A 364 11.70 -90.13 36.40
C ALA A 364 11.19 -89.18 37.50
N GLY A 365 10.70 -87.98 37.15
CA GLY A 365 10.13 -87.04 38.11
C GLY A 365 8.88 -87.56 38.85
N ARG A 366 8.02 -88.35 38.17
CA ARG A 366 6.83 -88.94 38.80
C ARG A 366 7.15 -90.13 39.71
N ALA A 367 8.31 -90.78 39.55
CA ALA A 367 8.76 -91.84 40.46
C ALA A 367 9.26 -91.24 41.78
N VAL A 368 10.07 -90.17 41.72
CA VAL A 368 10.58 -89.45 42.89
C VAL A 368 9.45 -88.76 43.68
N GLY A 369 8.46 -88.19 42.99
CA GLY A 369 7.31 -87.56 43.67
C GLY A 369 6.45 -88.53 44.48
N ARG A 370 6.42 -89.83 44.14
CA ARG A 370 5.65 -90.84 44.88
C ARG A 370 6.37 -91.30 46.14
N THR A 371 7.69 -91.49 46.09
CA THR A 371 8.49 -91.90 47.25
C THR A 371 8.57 -90.81 48.31
N THR A 372 8.71 -89.53 47.91
CA THR A 372 8.72 -88.41 48.85
C THR A 372 7.38 -88.22 49.57
N ARG A 373 6.24 -88.43 48.87
CA ARG A 373 4.91 -88.33 49.48
C ARG A 373 4.64 -89.45 50.49
N GLN A 374 5.11 -90.66 50.22
CA GLN A 374 4.98 -91.78 51.16
C GLN A 374 5.81 -91.55 52.42
N ALA A 375 7.06 -91.08 52.29
CA ALA A 375 7.92 -90.75 53.43
C ALA A 375 7.39 -89.58 54.29
N LEU A 376 6.76 -88.57 53.66
CA LEU A 376 6.11 -87.47 54.38
C LEU A 376 4.82 -87.91 55.09
N ALA A 377 4.06 -88.84 54.51
CA ALA A 377 2.85 -89.36 55.13
C ALA A 377 3.19 -90.19 56.39
N THR A 378 4.21 -91.04 56.32
CA THR A 378 4.65 -91.85 57.48
C THR A 378 5.21 -90.96 58.60
N ALA A 379 6.01 -89.94 58.26
CA ALA A 379 6.54 -88.98 59.23
C ALA A 379 5.43 -88.13 59.89
N ARG A 380 4.37 -87.76 59.14
CA ARG A 380 3.24 -87.03 59.72
C ARG A 380 2.40 -87.88 60.66
N GLU A 381 2.21 -89.15 60.33
CA GLU A 381 1.41 -90.06 61.17
C GLU A 381 2.13 -90.35 62.50
N SER A 382 3.45 -90.56 62.47
CA SER A 382 4.24 -90.75 63.69
C SER A 382 4.24 -89.53 64.61
N VAL A 383 4.30 -88.31 64.05
CA VAL A 383 4.17 -87.07 64.83
C VAL A 383 2.76 -86.90 65.41
N ARG A 384 1.71 -87.25 64.66
CA ARG A 384 0.33 -87.18 65.16
C ARG A 384 0.07 -88.17 66.29
N GLN A 385 0.59 -89.39 66.17
CA GLN A 385 0.49 -90.41 67.23
C GLN A 385 1.29 -90.03 68.47
N ALA A 386 2.54 -89.55 68.31
CA ALA A 386 3.36 -89.10 69.44
C ALA A 386 2.72 -87.91 70.17
N ARG A 387 2.18 -86.94 69.42
CA ARG A 387 1.45 -85.81 70.01
C ARG A 387 0.16 -86.24 70.69
N ALA A 388 -0.60 -87.16 70.10
CA ALA A 388 -1.81 -87.70 70.70
C ALA A 388 -1.49 -88.45 72.01
N GLY A 389 -0.43 -89.25 72.03
CA GLY A 389 0.04 -89.98 73.21
C GLY A 389 0.47 -89.05 74.36
N VAL A 390 1.29 -88.04 74.05
CA VAL A 390 1.69 -87.02 75.04
C VAL A 390 0.48 -86.23 75.54
N ARG A 391 -0.45 -85.88 74.65
CA ARG A 391 -1.66 -85.14 75.03
C ARG A 391 -2.60 -85.99 75.89
N SER A 392 -2.79 -87.27 75.59
CA SER A 392 -3.60 -88.16 76.43
C SER A 392 -2.95 -88.42 77.79
N ALA A 393 -1.62 -88.49 77.86
CA ALA A 393 -0.90 -88.67 79.12
C ALA A 393 -0.95 -87.43 80.02
N LEU A 394 -0.94 -86.23 79.43
CA LEU A 394 -0.98 -84.96 80.19
C LEU A 394 -2.40 -84.48 80.54
N PHE A 395 -3.41 -84.79 79.73
CA PHE A 395 -4.74 -84.17 79.87
C PHE A 395 -5.92 -85.16 79.99
N GLY A 396 -5.68 -86.48 80.01
CA GLY A 396 -6.74 -87.49 79.99
C GLY A 396 -7.47 -87.58 78.64
N GLN A 397 -8.26 -88.65 78.44
CA GLN A 397 -8.92 -88.92 77.14
C GLN A 397 -10.19 -88.06 76.95
N PRO A 398 -10.35 -87.31 75.84
CA PRO A 398 -11.58 -86.55 75.57
C PRO A 398 -12.68 -87.40 74.91
N THR A 399 -13.92 -87.21 75.38
CA THR A 399 -15.15 -87.88 74.93
C THR A 399 -15.66 -87.32 73.58
N ARG A 400 -16.05 -88.18 72.63
CA ARG A 400 -16.43 -87.83 71.24
C ARG A 400 -17.91 -87.40 71.10
N PRO A 401 -18.21 -86.35 70.30
CA PRO A 401 -19.54 -86.12 69.73
C PRO A 401 -19.65 -86.38 68.21
N PRO A 402 -20.87 -86.60 67.65
CA PRO A 402 -21.13 -87.26 66.35
C PRO A 402 -21.27 -86.32 65.14
N SER A 403 -21.16 -86.89 63.93
CA SER A 403 -20.96 -86.22 62.63
C SER A 403 -22.23 -86.06 61.76
N VAL A 404 -22.27 -85.01 60.93
CA VAL A 404 -23.33 -84.75 59.92
C VAL A 404 -22.70 -84.40 58.56
N HIS A 405 -23.31 -84.85 57.45
CA HIS A 405 -22.76 -84.89 56.08
C HIS A 405 -23.28 -83.79 55.11
N GLY A 406 -22.35 -83.12 54.39
CA GLY A 406 -22.31 -82.93 52.91
C GLY A 406 -23.07 -81.78 52.20
N ARG A 407 -22.43 -81.11 51.20
CA ARG A 407 -22.93 -80.80 49.81
C ARG A 407 -21.94 -80.01 48.89
N GLU A 408 -21.98 -80.26 47.57
CA GLU A 408 -21.29 -79.53 46.44
C GLU A 408 -22.30 -78.95 45.39
N PRO A 409 -21.93 -77.96 44.52
CA PRO A 409 -22.71 -77.53 43.34
C PRO A 409 -22.02 -77.57 41.93
N ARG A 410 -22.87 -77.52 40.87
CA ARG A 410 -22.71 -77.77 39.40
C ARG A 410 -22.40 -76.55 38.49
N ALA A 411 -21.96 -76.81 37.24
CA ALA A 411 -21.57 -75.88 36.14
C ALA A 411 -22.68 -75.56 35.09
N ALA A 412 -22.51 -74.49 34.28
CA ALA A 412 -23.47 -73.96 33.29
C ALA A 412 -22.92 -73.84 31.83
N GLU A 413 -23.86 -73.81 30.87
CA GLU A 413 -23.83 -74.18 29.43
C GLU A 413 -23.37 -73.11 28.37
N THR A 414 -23.22 -73.56 27.11
CA THR A 414 -22.95 -72.80 25.86
C THR A 414 -24.19 -72.71 24.93
N ARG A 415 -24.33 -71.64 24.13
CA ARG A 415 -25.51 -71.36 23.25
C ARG A 415 -25.11 -71.19 21.75
N THR A 416 -25.89 -71.77 20.85
CA THR A 416 -25.71 -71.84 19.37
C THR A 416 -26.61 -70.86 18.58
N LEU A 417 -26.25 -70.62 17.31
CA LEU A 417 -26.91 -69.77 16.29
C LEU A 417 -27.99 -70.53 15.47
N GLY A 418 -29.03 -69.82 15.02
CA GLY A 418 -29.79 -70.14 13.79
C GLY A 418 -31.31 -70.06 13.90
N SER A 419 -31.95 -69.09 13.22
CA SER A 419 -33.39 -69.13 12.85
C SER A 419 -33.77 -67.91 11.99
N SER A 420 -34.10 -68.15 10.71
CA SER A 420 -34.74 -67.20 9.79
C SER A 420 -36.10 -67.76 9.36
N LYS A 421 -37.22 -67.03 9.56
CA LYS A 421 -38.48 -67.16 8.81
C LYS A 421 -39.44 -65.98 9.03
N THR A 422 -39.71 -65.28 7.92
CA THR A 422 -41.01 -64.81 7.36
C THR A 422 -42.09 -64.12 8.22
N ALA A 423 -42.48 -62.90 7.84
CA ALA A 423 -43.81 -62.55 7.30
C ALA A 423 -44.03 -61.02 7.30
N LEU A 424 -44.39 -60.42 6.15
CA LEU A 424 -45.44 -59.40 6.11
C LEU A 424 -45.97 -59.20 4.68
N THR A 425 -47.23 -59.55 4.51
CA THR A 425 -48.14 -59.22 3.41
C THR A 425 -48.54 -57.76 3.42
N LYS A 426 -48.73 -57.15 2.24
CA LYS A 426 -49.85 -56.24 1.99
C LYS A 426 -50.06 -56.02 0.49
N ASP A 427 -51.26 -56.38 0.04
CA ASP A 427 -51.94 -55.77 -1.10
C ASP A 427 -52.23 -54.28 -0.84
#